data_AF-A0A084G3V9-F1
#
_entry.id   AF-A0A084G3V9-F1
#
_cell.length_a   1.000
_cell.length_b   1.000
_cell.length_c   1.000
_cell.angle_alpha   90.00
_cell.angle_beta   90.00
_cell.angle_gamma   90.00
#
_symmetry.space_group_name_H-M   'P 1'
#
loop_
_entity.id
_entity.type
_entity.pdbx_description
1 polymer ?
#
loop_
_entity_poly.entity_id
_entity_poly.type
_entity_poly.pdbx_seq_one_letter_code
_entity_poly.pdbx_strand_id
1 'polypeptide(L)'
;MSLPTVEDLGKLVNMRLLGENHHGIVSMAVVSIVVYGIYKLSQVGKRDSRMPPGPPTTAVLGNILDIPTTGPGNMIVICDRKAVYELIDRNGSIYSDRPPNIVPLFITRGNHMTMECRGPSWRAKRPVVTRNLNPKSLDQRHFRVREAEAVLFMNRLLTDPDNFYTYARLYPNSVAAILAWGFRAKDTNRIEDEKCID
;
A
#
# COMPACT_ATOMS: atom_id res chain seq x y z
N MET A 1 68.48 -7.24 -51.71
CA MET A 1 67.62 -7.10 -50.51
C MET A 1 66.44 -6.24 -50.93
N SER A 2 65.32 -6.86 -51.30
CA SER A 2 64.18 -6.18 -51.95
C SER A 2 63.40 -5.33 -50.95
N LEU A 3 63.21 -4.05 -51.28
CA LEU A 3 62.42 -3.09 -50.51
C LEU A 3 60.95 -3.55 -50.45
N PRO A 4 60.26 -3.38 -49.31
CA PRO A 4 58.85 -3.75 -49.19
C PRO A 4 57.99 -2.90 -50.14
N THR A 5 57.14 -3.56 -50.91
CA THR A 5 56.20 -2.95 -51.85
C THR A 5 55.16 -2.10 -51.13
N VAL A 6 54.75 -0.99 -51.76
CA VAL A 6 53.88 0.06 -51.20
C VAL A 6 52.53 -0.48 -50.67
N GLU A 7 52.07 -1.62 -51.19
CA GLU A 7 50.88 -2.33 -50.69
C GLU A 7 51.02 -2.89 -49.26
N ASP A 8 52.20 -3.34 -48.87
CA ASP A 8 52.42 -3.92 -47.53
C ASP A 8 52.51 -2.84 -46.45
N LEU A 9 53.06 -1.66 -46.78
CA LEU A 9 52.99 -0.50 -45.91
C LEU A 9 51.54 0.01 -45.75
N GLY A 10 50.74 -0.03 -46.83
CA GLY A 10 49.33 0.34 -46.77
C GLY A 10 48.52 -0.54 -45.82
N LYS A 11 48.76 -1.87 -45.84
CA LYS A 11 48.10 -2.82 -44.91
C LYS A 11 48.53 -2.62 -43.46
N LEU A 12 49.80 -2.32 -43.20
CA LEU A 12 50.32 -2.07 -41.85
C LEU A 12 49.80 -0.76 -41.24
N VAL A 13 49.66 0.29 -42.05
CA VAL A 13 49.06 1.56 -41.59
C VAL A 13 47.56 1.39 -41.33
N ASN A 14 46.84 0.68 -42.21
CA ASN A 14 45.40 0.45 -42.05
C ASN A 14 45.08 -0.45 -40.84
N MET A 15 45.91 -1.46 -40.55
CA MET A 15 45.80 -2.28 -39.33
C MET A 15 46.11 -1.48 -38.04
N ARG A 16 47.02 -0.51 -38.09
CA ARG A 16 47.36 0.31 -36.91
C ARG A 16 46.32 1.39 -36.63
N LEU A 17 45.67 1.95 -37.66
CA LEU A 17 44.56 2.89 -37.53
C LEU A 17 43.27 2.22 -37.03
N LEU A 18 43.07 0.92 -37.28
CA LEU A 18 41.95 0.16 -36.71
C LEU A 18 42.13 -0.15 -35.21
N GLY A 19 43.37 -0.30 -34.72
CA GLY A 19 43.65 -0.67 -33.33
C GLY A 19 43.38 0.42 -32.27
N GLU A 20 43.64 1.70 -32.58
CA GLU A 20 43.46 2.78 -31.59
C GLU A 20 42.01 3.22 -31.40
N ASN A 21 41.16 3.00 -32.41
CA ASN A 21 39.76 3.42 -32.38
C ASN A 21 38.84 2.46 -31.62
N HIS A 22 39.27 1.21 -31.39
CA HIS A 22 38.47 0.22 -30.65
C HIS A 22 38.22 0.64 -29.20
N HIS A 23 39.18 1.27 -28.53
CA HIS A 23 39.02 1.76 -27.16
C HIS A 23 38.00 2.91 -27.08
N GLY A 24 37.97 3.80 -28.08
CA GLY A 24 36.98 4.87 -28.18
C GLY A 24 35.56 4.35 -28.42
N ILE A 25 35.40 3.37 -29.32
CA ILE A 25 34.10 2.76 -29.63
C ILE A 25 33.55 2.01 -28.41
N VAL A 26 34.40 1.25 -27.69
CA VAL A 26 34.00 0.53 -26.48
C VAL A 26 33.62 1.50 -25.36
N SER A 27 34.37 2.59 -25.17
CA SER A 27 34.03 3.62 -24.19
C SER A 27 32.67 4.27 -24.48
N MET A 28 32.42 4.65 -25.75
CA MET A 28 31.14 5.23 -26.16
C MET A 28 29.97 4.25 -25.96
N ALA A 29 30.16 2.97 -26.24
CA ALA A 29 29.15 1.94 -26.01
C ALA A 29 28.84 1.76 -24.51
N VAL A 30 29.87 1.75 -23.65
CA VAL A 30 29.69 1.65 -22.19
C VAL A 30 28.95 2.87 -21.65
N VAL A 31 29.33 4.09 -22.06
CA VAL A 31 28.63 5.32 -21.67
C VAL A 31 27.17 5.29 -22.11
N SER A 32 26.89 4.83 -23.33
CA SER A 32 25.52 4.70 -23.86
C SER A 32 24.65 3.77 -23.01
N ILE A 33 25.21 2.63 -22.59
CA ILE A 33 24.50 1.65 -21.75
C ILE A 33 24.26 2.22 -20.35
N VAL A 34 25.24 2.91 -19.77
CA VAL A 34 25.10 3.55 -18.45
C VAL A 34 24.05 4.65 -18.49
N VAL A 35 24.10 5.53 -19.49
CA VAL A 35 23.10 6.60 -19.69
C VAL A 35 21.71 6.01 -19.93
N TYR A 36 21.59 4.95 -20.75
CA TYR A 36 20.32 4.26 -20.95
C TYR A 36 19.82 3.60 -19.66
N GLY A 37 20.71 3.01 -18.86
CA GLY A 37 20.39 2.44 -17.55
C GLY A 37 19.86 3.48 -16.58
N ILE A 38 20.53 4.64 -16.48
CA ILE A 38 20.08 5.78 -15.66
C ILE A 38 18.74 6.32 -16.18
N TYR A 39 18.58 6.47 -17.50
CA TYR A 39 17.33 6.91 -18.12
C TYR A 39 16.16 5.95 -17.84
N LYS A 40 16.40 4.63 -17.88
CA LYS A 40 15.38 3.62 -17.54
C LYS A 40 15.09 3.62 -16.05
N LEU A 41 16.09 3.70 -15.18
CA LEU A 41 15.92 3.82 -13.72
C LEU A 41 15.14 5.09 -13.35
N SER A 42 15.38 6.22 -14.03
CA SER A 42 14.63 7.47 -13.85
C SER A 42 13.17 7.38 -14.30
N GLN A 43 12.82 6.37 -15.11
CA GLN A 43 11.45 6.11 -15.53
C GLN A 43 10.72 5.05 -14.68
N VAL A 44 11.44 4.29 -13.85
CA VAL A 44 10.84 3.38 -12.88
C VAL A 44 10.22 4.21 -11.75
N GLY A 45 8.90 4.39 -11.81
CA GLY A 45 8.14 5.15 -10.79
C GLY A 45 7.29 6.32 -11.32
N LYS A 46 7.23 6.54 -12.64
CA LYS A 46 6.31 7.52 -13.22
C LYS A 46 4.87 7.05 -13.09
N ARG A 47 4.02 7.90 -12.53
CA ARG A 47 2.59 7.64 -12.33
C ARG A 47 1.82 7.78 -13.65
N ASP A 48 0.81 6.94 -13.87
CA ASP A 48 -0.07 7.04 -15.05
C ASP A 48 -0.79 8.40 -15.05
N SER A 49 -0.79 9.07 -16.21
CA SER A 49 -1.35 10.42 -16.39
C SER A 49 -2.86 10.52 -16.14
N ARG A 50 -3.59 9.38 -16.07
CA ARG A 50 -5.04 9.34 -15.82
C ARG A 50 -5.43 9.37 -14.35
N MET A 51 -4.45 9.31 -13.43
CA MET A 51 -4.72 9.37 -12.00
C MET A 51 -4.83 10.82 -11.51
N PRO A 52 -5.77 11.14 -10.59
CA PRO A 52 -5.92 12.48 -10.02
C PRO A 52 -4.63 12.91 -9.31
N PRO A 53 -4.14 14.15 -9.50
CA PRO A 53 -2.80 14.58 -9.08
C PRO A 53 -2.53 14.20 -7.63
N GLY A 54 -1.44 13.45 -7.43
CA GLY A 54 -0.99 12.99 -6.12
C GLY A 54 0.33 13.66 -5.73
N PRO A 55 0.77 13.50 -4.47
CA PRO A 55 2.06 14.02 -4.03
C PRO A 55 3.21 13.41 -4.87
N PRO A 56 4.28 14.19 -5.11
CA PRO A 56 5.32 13.85 -6.07
C PRO A 56 6.04 12.53 -5.71
N THR A 57 6.19 11.62 -6.68
CA THR A 57 6.97 10.38 -6.50
C THR A 57 8.46 10.67 -6.66
N THR A 58 9.18 10.80 -5.55
CA THR A 58 10.65 10.83 -5.57
C THR A 58 11.18 9.42 -5.83
N ALA A 59 12.05 9.27 -6.84
CA ALA A 59 12.70 8.00 -7.13
C ALA A 59 13.58 7.57 -5.93
N VAL A 60 13.61 6.26 -5.65
CA VAL A 60 14.43 5.57 -4.62
C VAL A 60 13.87 5.57 -3.19
N LEU A 61 13.54 6.72 -2.58
CA LEU A 61 13.05 6.74 -1.17
C LEU A 61 11.52 6.81 -1.02
N GLY A 62 10.78 7.20 -2.08
CA GLY A 62 9.33 7.38 -2.01
C GLY A 62 8.89 8.36 -0.91
N ASN A 63 7.66 8.17 -0.40
CA ASN A 63 7.02 9.04 0.58
C ASN A 63 7.53 8.83 2.03
N ILE A 64 8.65 8.12 2.24
CA ILE A 64 9.24 7.95 3.58
C ILE A 64 9.60 9.33 4.18
N LEU A 65 9.96 10.29 3.33
CA LEU A 65 10.24 11.68 3.72
C LEU A 65 8.98 12.49 4.05
N ASP A 66 7.80 12.07 3.58
CA ASP A 66 6.52 12.75 3.84
C ASP A 66 5.94 12.36 5.20
N ILE A 67 6.50 11.33 5.86
CA ILE A 67 6.02 10.94 7.17
C ILE A 67 6.56 11.98 8.17
N PRO A 68 5.68 12.73 8.86
CA PRO A 68 6.11 13.78 9.77
C PRO A 68 7.01 13.19 10.85
N THR A 69 8.29 13.55 10.83
CA THR A 69 9.27 13.13 11.86
C THR A 69 8.98 13.81 13.21
N THR A 70 8.11 14.82 13.20
CA THR A 70 7.72 15.65 14.34
C THR A 70 6.40 15.16 14.98
N GLY A 71 6.29 13.87 15.26
CA GLY A 71 5.27 13.31 16.16
C GLY A 71 5.77 13.29 17.61
N PRO A 72 4.90 13.09 18.62
CA PRO A 72 5.29 13.02 20.03
C PRO A 72 6.15 11.78 20.40
N GLY A 73 6.63 11.01 19.42
CA GLY A 73 7.44 9.82 19.65
C GLY A 73 8.37 9.51 18.48
N ASN A 74 9.46 8.80 18.77
CA ASN A 74 10.41 8.31 17.78
C ASN A 74 9.72 7.25 16.91
N MET A 75 9.58 7.53 15.62
CA MET A 75 9.00 6.61 14.67
C MET A 75 10.12 5.89 13.90
N ILE A 76 10.10 4.57 13.96
CA ILE A 76 11.06 3.70 13.26
C ILE A 76 10.34 3.07 12.08
N VAL A 77 10.85 3.31 10.87
CA VAL A 77 10.34 2.68 9.64
C VAL A 77 11.20 1.45 9.34
N ILE A 78 10.58 0.27 9.32
CA ILE A 78 11.27 -1.00 9.07
C ILE A 78 11.09 -1.35 7.59
N CYS A 79 12.19 -1.39 6.84
CA CYS A 79 12.19 -1.71 5.41
C CYS A 79 12.67 -3.15 5.08
N ASP A 80 13.21 -3.88 6.06
CA ASP A 80 13.73 -5.24 5.84
C ASP A 80 12.67 -6.32 6.12
N ARG A 81 12.55 -7.30 5.22
CA ARG A 81 11.56 -8.40 5.32
C ARG A 81 11.79 -9.26 6.56
N LYS A 82 13.05 -9.57 6.91
CA LYS A 82 13.34 -10.43 8.06
C LYS A 82 12.99 -9.71 9.35
N ALA A 83 13.38 -8.44 9.47
CA ALA A 83 13.01 -7.60 10.60
C ALA A 83 11.48 -7.45 10.75
N VAL A 84 10.74 -7.26 9.64
CA VAL A 84 9.26 -7.21 9.66
C VAL A 84 8.66 -8.51 10.21
N TYR A 85 9.12 -9.66 9.73
CA TYR A 85 8.62 -10.96 10.20
C TYR A 85 8.93 -11.18 11.69
N GLU A 86 10.14 -10.88 12.13
CA GLU A 86 10.55 -11.08 13.52
C GLU A 86 9.83 -10.15 14.49
N LEU A 87 9.71 -8.86 14.16
CA LEU A 87 9.14 -7.85 15.05
C LEU A 87 7.60 -7.85 15.01
N ILE A 88 7.00 -7.92 13.83
CA ILE A 88 5.54 -7.76 13.67
C ILE A 88 4.80 -9.09 13.82
N ASP A 89 5.28 -10.15 13.19
CA ASP A 89 4.57 -11.45 13.18
C ASP A 89 4.91 -12.26 14.43
N ARG A 90 6.21 -12.56 14.62
CA ARG A 90 6.67 -13.40 15.73
C ARG A 90 6.51 -12.71 17.09
N ASN A 91 6.92 -11.45 17.19
CA ASN A 91 6.91 -10.68 18.45
C ASN A 91 5.79 -9.62 18.52
N GLY A 92 4.74 -9.74 17.68
CA GLY A 92 3.64 -8.78 17.64
C GLY A 92 2.80 -8.69 18.93
N SER A 93 2.99 -9.60 19.88
CA SER A 93 2.39 -9.47 21.22
C SER A 93 3.00 -8.35 22.05
N ILE A 94 4.29 -8.05 21.83
CA ILE A 94 5.09 -7.07 22.57
C ILE A 94 5.13 -5.73 21.82
N TYR A 95 5.31 -5.76 20.50
CA TYR A 95 5.51 -4.54 19.71
C TYR A 95 4.22 -3.94 19.15
N SER A 96 3.16 -4.72 18.94
CA SER A 96 1.91 -4.23 18.35
C SER A 96 0.94 -3.69 19.40
N ASP A 97 1.44 -2.88 20.34
CA ASP A 97 0.60 -2.11 21.25
C ASP A 97 0.32 -0.71 20.68
N ARG A 98 -0.78 -0.09 21.11
CA ARG A 98 -1.23 1.20 20.59
C ARG A 98 -0.86 2.31 21.56
N PRO A 99 -0.40 3.49 21.10
CA PRO A 99 -0.22 4.63 21.99
C PRO A 99 -1.56 5.03 22.61
N PRO A 100 -1.58 5.45 23.89
CA PRO A 100 -2.81 5.84 24.57
C PRO A 100 -3.45 7.03 23.85
N ASN A 101 -4.73 6.89 23.50
CA ASN A 101 -5.48 7.94 22.84
C ASN A 101 -6.54 8.51 23.78
N ILE A 102 -6.41 9.80 24.11
CA ILE A 102 -7.29 10.50 25.06
C ILE A 102 -8.70 10.68 24.49
N VAL A 103 -8.84 10.86 23.18
CA VAL A 103 -10.12 11.13 22.52
C VAL A 103 -11.13 9.97 22.68
N PRO A 104 -10.82 8.73 22.27
CA PRO A 104 -11.74 7.61 22.46
C PRO A 104 -11.92 7.28 23.94
N LEU A 105 -10.90 7.50 24.78
CA LEU A 105 -11.02 7.33 26.23
C LEU A 105 -12.06 8.27 26.83
N PHE A 106 -12.06 9.54 26.43
CA PHE A 106 -13.00 10.55 26.89
C PHE A 106 -14.43 10.28 26.40
N ILE A 107 -14.61 10.04 25.10
CA ILE A 107 -15.94 9.83 24.49
C ILE A 107 -16.59 8.56 25.00
N THR A 108 -15.85 7.44 25.02
CA THR A 108 -16.42 6.12 25.33
C THR A 108 -16.28 5.73 26.80
N ARG A 109 -15.64 6.57 27.62
CA ARG A 109 -15.34 6.32 29.04
C ARG A 109 -14.65 4.96 29.26
N GLY A 110 -13.70 4.62 28.40
CA GLY A 110 -12.96 3.34 28.46
C GLY A 110 -13.64 2.16 27.76
N ASN A 111 -14.81 2.32 27.17
CA ASN A 111 -15.53 1.27 26.44
C ASN A 111 -15.19 1.23 24.94
N HIS A 112 -13.91 1.26 24.58
CA HIS A 112 -13.43 1.30 23.20
C HIS A 112 -12.39 0.21 22.92
N MET A 113 -12.81 -1.04 22.69
CA MET A 113 -11.84 -2.13 22.47
C MET A 113 -10.90 -1.89 21.27
N THR A 114 -11.37 -1.19 20.23
CA THR A 114 -10.63 -1.01 18.98
C THR A 114 -9.42 -0.10 19.12
N MET A 115 -9.41 0.89 20.02
CA MET A 115 -8.30 1.83 20.19
C MET A 115 -7.60 1.71 21.56
N GLU A 116 -7.98 0.72 22.35
CA GLU A 116 -7.43 0.47 23.68
C GLU A 116 -6.06 -0.22 23.61
N CYS A 117 -5.14 0.16 24.50
CA CYS A 117 -3.87 -0.53 24.71
C CYS A 117 -4.10 -1.96 25.21
N ARG A 118 -3.11 -2.85 25.07
CA ARG A 118 -3.21 -4.29 25.38
C ARG A 118 -3.21 -4.60 26.90
N GLY A 119 -4.08 -3.94 27.65
CA GLY A 119 -4.24 -4.09 29.10
C GLY A 119 -5.13 -5.25 29.54
N PRO A 120 -5.40 -5.39 30.86
CA PRO A 120 -6.32 -6.39 31.41
C PRO A 120 -7.73 -6.30 30.84
N SER A 121 -8.25 -5.08 30.64
CA SER A 121 -9.58 -4.84 30.07
C SER A 121 -9.67 -5.32 28.62
N TRP A 122 -8.68 -5.02 27.76
CA TRP A 122 -8.61 -5.55 26.40
C TRP A 122 -8.60 -7.08 26.38
N ARG A 123 -7.83 -7.71 27.27
CA ARG A 123 -7.76 -9.18 27.40
C ARG A 123 -9.10 -9.79 27.83
N ALA A 124 -9.91 -9.09 28.62
CA ALA A 124 -11.26 -9.53 28.98
C ALA A 124 -12.27 -9.36 27.82
N LYS A 125 -12.17 -8.27 27.06
CA LYS A 125 -13.07 -7.99 25.91
C LYS A 125 -12.77 -8.88 24.70
N ARG A 126 -11.50 -9.21 24.45
CA ARG A 126 -11.04 -9.97 23.28
C ARG A 126 -11.74 -11.32 23.09
N PRO A 127 -11.86 -12.20 24.10
CA PRO A 127 -12.58 -13.46 23.96
C PRO A 127 -14.03 -13.30 23.51
N VAL A 128 -14.73 -12.29 24.01
CA VAL A 128 -16.14 -12.02 23.66
C VAL A 128 -16.27 -11.66 22.18
N VAL A 129 -15.42 -10.76 21.68
CA VAL A 129 -15.41 -10.39 20.26
C VAL A 129 -15.00 -11.57 19.39
N THR A 130 -13.97 -12.32 19.78
CA THR A 130 -13.49 -13.49 19.04
C THR A 130 -14.56 -14.57 18.93
N ARG A 131 -15.35 -14.79 19.99
CA ARG A 131 -16.43 -15.77 20.00
C ARG A 131 -17.53 -15.43 18.99
N ASN A 132 -17.86 -14.15 18.84
CA ASN A 132 -18.92 -13.68 17.94
C ASN A 132 -18.47 -13.51 16.48
N LEU A 133 -17.18 -13.25 16.25
CA LEU A 133 -16.58 -13.00 14.93
C LEU A 133 -15.63 -14.12 14.47
N ASN A 134 -15.72 -15.32 15.05
CA ASN A 134 -14.97 -16.46 14.52
C ASN A 134 -15.59 -16.95 13.20
N PRO A 135 -14.80 -17.59 12.31
CA PRO A 135 -15.29 -18.08 11.02
C PRO A 135 -16.54 -18.95 11.14
N LYS A 136 -16.59 -19.85 12.14
CA LYS A 136 -17.74 -20.72 12.38
C LYS A 136 -19.04 -19.93 12.68
N SER A 137 -18.96 -18.88 13.50
CA SER A 137 -20.07 -18.01 13.86
C SER A 137 -20.48 -17.15 12.66
N LEU A 138 -19.51 -16.74 11.84
CA LEU A 138 -19.80 -16.02 10.59
C LEU A 138 -20.61 -16.91 9.62
N ASP A 139 -20.23 -18.17 9.47
CA ASP A 139 -20.89 -19.09 8.54
C ASP A 139 -22.23 -19.61 9.06
N GLN A 140 -22.37 -19.83 10.37
CA GLN A 140 -23.59 -20.41 10.94
C GLN A 140 -24.65 -19.36 11.31
N ARG A 141 -24.23 -18.22 11.87
CA ARG A 141 -25.17 -17.21 12.41
C ARG A 141 -25.33 -16.01 11.49
N HIS A 142 -24.22 -15.53 10.92
CA HIS A 142 -24.19 -14.25 10.23
C HIS A 142 -24.37 -14.36 8.71
N PHE A 143 -24.40 -15.57 8.14
CA PHE A 143 -24.56 -15.78 6.70
C PHE A 143 -25.85 -15.16 6.16
N ARG A 144 -26.94 -15.22 6.93
CA ARG A 144 -28.26 -14.67 6.54
C ARG A 144 -28.21 -13.17 6.32
N VAL A 145 -27.43 -12.45 7.14
CA VAL A 145 -27.25 -11.00 7.01
C VAL A 145 -26.45 -10.69 5.74
N ARG A 146 -25.36 -11.43 5.51
CA ARG A 146 -24.53 -11.29 4.30
C ARG A 146 -25.34 -11.54 3.03
N GLU A 147 -26.16 -12.59 3.01
CA GLU A 147 -27.00 -12.97 1.88
C GLU A 147 -28.10 -11.92 1.63
N ALA A 148 -28.78 -11.46 2.66
CA ALA A 148 -29.80 -10.42 2.53
C ALA A 148 -29.24 -9.09 1.99
N GLU A 149 -28.06 -8.67 2.47
CA GLU A 149 -27.39 -7.48 1.94
C GLU A 149 -26.87 -7.70 0.51
N ALA A 150 -26.47 -8.93 0.15
CA ALA A 150 -25.99 -9.24 -1.19
C ALA A 150 -27.13 -9.17 -2.20
N VAL A 151 -28.32 -9.68 -1.86
CA VAL A 151 -29.52 -9.57 -2.70
C VAL A 151 -29.88 -8.10 -2.95
N LEU A 152 -29.78 -7.25 -1.94
CA LEU A 152 -30.05 -5.81 -2.09
C LEU A 152 -29.01 -5.10 -2.94
N PHE A 153 -27.73 -5.45 -2.77
CA PHE A 153 -26.66 -4.96 -3.62
C PHE A 153 -26.92 -5.33 -5.09
N MET A 154 -27.25 -6.60 -5.36
CA MET A 154 -27.56 -7.07 -6.71
C MET A 154 -28.80 -6.39 -7.29
N ASN A 155 -29.85 -6.19 -6.49
CA ASN A 155 -31.05 -5.47 -6.94
C ASN A 155 -30.72 -4.02 -7.32
N ARG A 156 -29.97 -3.31 -6.48
CA ARG A 156 -29.53 -1.93 -6.75
C ARG A 156 -28.67 -1.83 -8.00
N LEU A 157 -27.80 -2.82 -8.22
CA LEU A 157 -26.95 -2.88 -9.41
C LEU A 157 -27.76 -3.06 -10.71
N LEU A 158 -28.90 -3.77 -10.64
CA LEU A 158 -29.80 -3.94 -11.78
C LEU A 158 -30.65 -2.68 -12.06
N THR A 159 -31.04 -1.95 -11.03
CA THR A 159 -31.87 -0.74 -11.18
C THR A 159 -31.07 0.48 -11.61
N ASP A 160 -29.84 0.62 -11.13
CA ASP A 160 -28.98 1.79 -11.35
C ASP A 160 -27.51 1.34 -11.48
N PRO A 161 -27.08 0.89 -12.68
CA PRO A 161 -25.73 0.39 -12.90
C PRO A 161 -24.67 1.50 -12.85
N ASP A 162 -25.06 2.76 -13.07
CA ASP A 162 -24.12 3.89 -13.12
C ASP A 162 -23.52 4.17 -11.74
N ASN A 163 -24.27 3.91 -10.67
CA ASN A 163 -23.85 4.11 -9.28
C ASN A 163 -23.26 2.85 -8.60
N PHE A 164 -22.75 1.89 -9.37
CA PHE A 164 -22.21 0.62 -8.84
C PHE A 164 -21.18 0.81 -7.71
N TYR A 165 -20.34 1.86 -7.81
CA TYR A 165 -19.27 2.12 -6.85
C TYR A 165 -19.81 2.46 -5.46
N THR A 166 -20.88 3.24 -5.40
CA THR A 166 -21.54 3.63 -4.15
C THR A 166 -22.16 2.41 -3.49
N TYR A 167 -22.82 1.55 -4.26
CA TYR A 167 -23.43 0.32 -3.75
C TYR A 167 -22.38 -0.70 -3.30
N ALA A 168 -21.27 -0.83 -4.01
CA ALA A 168 -20.16 -1.69 -3.64
C ALA A 168 -19.51 -1.26 -2.32
N ARG A 169 -19.45 0.05 -2.05
CA ARG A 169 -19.01 0.59 -0.74
C ARG A 169 -20.06 0.39 0.36
N LEU A 170 -21.34 0.54 0.03
CA LEU A 170 -22.43 0.44 1.00
C LEU A 170 -22.66 -1.00 1.49
N TYR A 171 -22.49 -2.00 0.62
CA TYR A 171 -22.68 -3.41 0.95
C TYR A 171 -21.90 -3.86 2.21
N PRO A 172 -20.55 -3.76 2.27
CA PRO A 172 -19.80 -4.20 3.44
C PRO A 172 -20.07 -3.32 4.66
N ASN A 173 -20.34 -2.03 4.47
CA ASN A 173 -20.66 -1.11 5.56
C ASN A 173 -21.98 -1.49 6.24
N SER A 174 -22.99 -1.84 5.46
CA SER A 174 -24.29 -2.30 5.96
C SER A 174 -24.16 -3.61 6.73
N VAL A 175 -23.42 -4.59 6.19
CA VAL A 175 -23.15 -5.86 6.88
C VAL A 175 -22.43 -5.60 8.20
N ALA A 176 -21.36 -4.81 8.21
CA ALA A 176 -20.65 -4.46 9.43
C ALA A 176 -21.53 -3.72 10.44
N ALA A 177 -22.38 -2.80 9.97
CA ALA A 177 -23.28 -2.03 10.82
C ALA A 177 -24.29 -2.93 11.57
N ILE A 178 -24.89 -3.88 10.84
CA ILE A 178 -25.85 -4.84 11.39
C ILE A 178 -25.17 -5.77 12.38
N LEU A 179 -23.98 -6.28 12.05
CA LEU A 179 -23.26 -7.23 12.91
C LEU A 179 -22.71 -6.60 14.18
N ALA A 180 -22.24 -5.35 14.12
CA ALA A 180 -21.62 -4.68 15.27
C ALA A 180 -22.63 -3.92 16.13
N TRP A 181 -23.61 -3.23 15.52
CA TRP A 181 -24.54 -2.34 16.23
C TRP A 181 -26.02 -2.68 16.05
N GLY A 182 -26.37 -3.62 15.16
CA GLY A 182 -27.75 -4.05 14.96
C GLY A 182 -28.62 -3.12 14.11
N PHE A 183 -28.04 -2.08 13.49
CA PHE A 183 -28.75 -1.21 12.55
C PHE A 183 -28.23 -1.38 11.12
N ARG A 184 -29.12 -1.21 10.15
CA ARG A 184 -28.77 -1.25 8.71
C ARG A 184 -28.32 0.13 8.23
N ALA A 185 -27.20 0.19 7.53
CA ALA A 185 -26.78 1.39 6.79
C ALA A 185 -27.62 1.54 5.51
N LYS A 186 -28.41 2.61 5.41
CA LYS A 186 -29.31 2.82 4.27
C LYS A 186 -28.62 3.48 3.08
N ASP A 187 -27.78 4.48 3.36
CA ASP A 187 -27.14 5.36 2.38
C ASP A 187 -25.71 5.72 2.83
N THR A 188 -24.83 5.96 1.87
CA THR A 188 -23.42 6.32 2.11
C THR A 188 -23.24 7.79 2.47
N ASN A 189 -24.20 8.65 2.12
CA ASN A 189 -24.14 10.10 2.32
C ASN A 189 -24.69 10.57 3.68
N ARG A 190 -25.27 9.66 4.48
CA ARG A 190 -25.97 10.04 5.72
C ARG A 190 -25.04 10.59 6.81
N ILE A 191 -23.72 10.40 6.69
CA ILE A 191 -22.75 10.96 7.64
C ILE A 191 -22.66 12.50 7.51
N GLU A 192 -23.06 13.09 6.38
CA GLU A 192 -23.18 14.56 6.25
C GLU A 192 -24.48 15.11 6.87
N ASP A 193 -25.50 14.26 7.04
CA ASP A 193 -26.83 14.65 7.52
C ASP A 193 -27.03 14.43 9.04
N GLU A 194 -26.07 13.86 9.76
CA GLU A 194 -26.14 13.64 11.22
C GLU A 194 -25.82 14.91 12.03
N LYS A 195 -26.54 16.00 11.71
CA LYS A 195 -26.84 17.09 12.65
C LYS A 195 -28.01 16.77 13.60
N CYS A 196 -28.48 15.53 13.62
CA CYS A 196 -29.62 15.13 14.45
C CYS A 196 -29.32 13.87 15.26
N ILE A 197 -28.51 14.04 16.32
CA ILE A 197 -28.69 13.30 17.58
C ILE A 197 -28.45 14.32 18.70
N ASP A 198 -29.49 15.11 18.97
CA ASP A 198 -29.73 15.74 20.28
C ASP A 198 -30.77 14.89 21.03
#